data_AF-A0A7S4BMG6-F1
#
_entry.id   AF-A0A7S4BMG6-F1
#
_cell.length_a   1.000
_cell.length_b   1.000
_cell.length_c   1.000
_cell.angle_alpha   90.00
_cell.angle_beta   90.00
_cell.angle_gamma   90.00
#
_symmetry.space_group_name_H-M   'P 1'
#
loop_
_entity.id
_entity.type
_entity.pdbx_description
1 polymer ?
#
loop_
_entity_poly.entity_id
_entity_poly.type
_entity_poly.pdbx_seq_one_letter_code
_entity_poly.pdbx_strand_id
1 'polypeptide(L)'
;GDTADVAAEKLSPVLGELKAAVAAGDERLVALMPPLCDALAARLRSLLRTPSELPACKAVLSLGMQLMSTESLVRRLDVNALKLLLIELLHRLLDPSLAAFGATSAQHLLQTLNVLMLKLLQNAKRDWALAALLDLLGARAADEAQREVCGLLIRCVGKLNKTLVEAAPHLDLASVVGAIERLQAALAESQRDAAGGGEGPVGASTAAKAIEASRETLRALSLSRADELLLMLRKEAPLPQGGSRHSGRSSSRSQTPSRSPADGPTSSGIATSRTRASARRHSTEGR
;
A
#
# COMPACT_ATOMS: atom_id res chain seq x y z
N GLY A 1 40.81 -5.29 -7.82
CA GLY A 1 41.10 -3.89 -7.49
C GLY A 1 40.70 -3.00 -8.66
N ASP A 2 41.40 -3.13 -9.78
CA ASP A 2 41.39 -2.13 -10.86
C ASP A 2 40.09 -1.92 -11.65
N THR A 3 39.23 -2.93 -11.81
CA THR A 3 38.04 -2.79 -12.66
C THR A 3 36.89 -2.02 -12.01
N ALA A 4 36.80 -2.03 -10.67
CA ALA A 4 35.78 -1.32 -9.92
C ALA A 4 36.11 0.18 -9.79
N ASP A 5 37.38 0.52 -9.60
CA ASP A 5 37.86 1.91 -9.55
C ASP A 5 37.72 2.59 -10.91
N VAL A 6 38.11 1.93 -12.00
CA VAL A 6 37.95 2.47 -13.36
C VAL A 6 36.47 2.64 -13.74
N ALA A 7 35.57 1.79 -13.22
CA ALA A 7 34.13 1.93 -13.45
C ALA A 7 33.54 3.09 -12.61
N ALA A 8 33.97 3.28 -11.37
CA ALA A 8 33.54 4.39 -10.52
C ALA A 8 34.01 5.75 -11.06
N GLU A 9 35.24 5.81 -11.57
CA GLU A 9 35.84 7.02 -12.14
C GLU A 9 35.11 7.45 -13.43
N LYS A 10 34.73 6.50 -14.29
CA LYS A 10 33.94 6.78 -15.51
C LYS A 10 32.47 7.11 -15.24
N LEU A 11 31.90 6.61 -14.15
CA LEU A 11 30.51 6.93 -13.77
C LEU A 11 30.37 8.31 -13.14
N SER A 12 31.40 8.81 -12.48
CA SER A 12 31.37 10.10 -11.77
C SER A 12 30.92 11.30 -12.62
N PRO A 13 31.46 11.55 -13.83
CA PRO A 13 31.03 12.70 -14.64
C PRO A 13 29.57 12.58 -15.11
N VAL A 14 29.17 11.39 -15.57
CA VAL A 14 27.79 11.11 -16.03
C VAL A 14 26.79 11.28 -14.88
N LEU A 15 27.14 10.79 -13.68
CA LEU A 15 26.34 11.03 -12.48
C LEU A 15 26.27 12.52 -12.15
N GLY A 16 27.36 13.27 -12.29
CA GLY A 16 27.40 14.71 -12.07
C GLY A 16 26.43 15.48 -12.98
N GLU A 17 26.49 15.22 -14.29
CA GLU A 17 25.58 15.82 -15.28
C GLU A 17 24.13 15.47 -15.00
N LEU A 18 23.84 14.20 -14.70
CA LEU A 18 22.49 13.75 -14.39
C LEU A 18 21.96 14.41 -13.11
N LYS A 19 22.79 14.53 -12.07
CA LYS A 19 22.42 15.26 -10.84
C LYS A 19 22.12 16.73 -11.12
N ALA A 20 22.92 17.38 -11.97
CA ALA A 20 22.68 18.76 -12.37
C ALA A 20 21.37 18.90 -13.14
N ALA A 21 21.08 17.99 -14.07
CA ALA A 21 19.82 17.97 -14.81
C ALA A 21 18.61 17.78 -13.88
N VAL A 22 18.72 16.90 -12.86
CA VAL A 22 17.65 16.67 -11.87
C VAL A 22 17.43 17.94 -11.03
N ALA A 23 18.51 18.59 -10.60
CA ALA A 23 18.44 19.84 -9.84
C ALA A 23 17.86 20.99 -10.66
N ALA A 24 18.12 21.02 -11.97
CA ALA A 24 17.57 22.00 -12.90
C ALA A 24 16.09 21.72 -13.28
N GLY A 25 15.54 20.56 -12.89
CA GLY A 25 14.18 20.17 -13.24
C GLY A 25 13.97 19.94 -14.74
N ASP A 26 15.00 19.47 -15.45
CA ASP A 26 14.95 19.28 -16.90
C ASP A 26 13.85 18.29 -17.30
N GLU A 27 12.84 18.75 -18.04
CA GLU A 27 11.71 17.92 -18.48
C GLU A 27 12.14 16.74 -19.37
N ARG A 28 13.31 16.83 -20.04
CA ARG A 28 13.86 15.71 -20.81
C ARG A 28 14.11 14.48 -19.96
N LEU A 29 14.34 14.67 -18.65
CA LEU A 29 14.49 13.56 -17.72
C LEU A 29 13.24 12.71 -17.59
N VAL A 30 12.05 13.28 -17.82
CA VAL A 30 10.79 12.54 -17.77
C VAL A 30 10.80 11.38 -18.76
N ALA A 31 11.29 11.60 -19.99
CA ALA A 31 11.41 10.56 -21.00
C ALA A 31 12.48 9.51 -20.64
N LEU A 32 13.49 9.91 -19.87
CA LEU A 32 14.58 9.04 -19.41
C LEU A 32 14.25 8.32 -18.09
N MET A 33 13.13 8.61 -17.44
CA MET A 33 12.81 8.02 -16.14
C MET A 33 12.79 6.48 -16.16
N PRO A 34 12.13 5.80 -17.12
CA PRO A 34 12.13 4.34 -17.15
C PRO A 34 13.54 3.72 -17.20
N PRO A 35 14.41 4.06 -18.18
CA PRO A 35 15.76 3.49 -18.21
C PRO A 35 16.63 3.93 -17.04
N LEU A 36 16.41 5.12 -16.47
CA LEU A 36 17.10 5.56 -15.25
C LEU A 36 16.71 4.71 -14.03
N CYS A 37 15.43 4.36 -13.90
CA CYS A 37 14.96 3.49 -12.83
C CYS A 37 15.49 2.06 -12.98
N ASP A 38 15.53 1.53 -14.21
CA ASP A 38 16.12 0.22 -14.48
C ASP A 38 17.62 0.20 -14.16
N ALA A 39 18.35 1.24 -14.57
CA ALA A 39 19.76 1.40 -14.25
C ALA A 39 19.99 1.53 -12.73
N LEU A 40 19.18 2.34 -12.05
CA LEU A 40 19.24 2.50 -10.59
C LEU A 40 18.97 1.17 -9.88
N ALA A 41 17.91 0.45 -10.27
CA ALA A 41 17.58 -0.86 -9.72
C ALA A 41 18.71 -1.87 -9.94
N ALA A 42 19.25 -1.95 -11.16
CA ALA A 42 20.39 -2.82 -11.47
C ALA A 42 21.62 -2.45 -10.62
N ARG A 43 21.89 -1.15 -10.42
CA ARG A 43 23.00 -0.69 -9.59
C ARG A 43 22.79 -1.03 -8.11
N LEU A 44 21.60 -0.80 -7.56
CA LEU A 44 21.25 -1.20 -6.19
C LEU A 44 21.43 -2.70 -5.97
N ARG A 45 21.08 -3.54 -6.97
CA ARG A 45 21.26 -4.99 -6.92
C ARG A 45 22.73 -5.42 -6.93
N SER A 46 23.57 -4.68 -7.66
CA SER A 46 24.98 -5.02 -7.87
C SER A 46 25.93 -4.46 -6.80
N LEU A 47 25.62 -3.28 -6.26
CA LEU A 47 26.42 -2.58 -5.26
C LEU A 47 26.09 -3.08 -3.86
N LEU A 48 26.90 -2.65 -2.88
CA LEU A 48 26.81 -3.03 -1.45
C LEU A 48 27.35 -4.43 -1.14
N ARG A 49 28.15 -5.01 -2.03
CA ARG A 49 28.74 -6.33 -1.79
C ARG A 49 30.07 -6.26 -1.04
N THR A 50 30.83 -5.20 -1.28
CA THR A 50 32.18 -5.04 -0.70
C THR A 50 32.40 -3.62 -0.18
N PRO A 51 33.19 -3.43 0.91
CA PRO A 51 33.50 -2.10 1.44
C PRO A 51 34.17 -1.15 0.44
N SER A 52 34.93 -1.68 -0.52
CA SER A 52 35.56 -0.91 -1.59
C SER A 52 34.57 -0.17 -2.49
N GLU A 53 33.32 -0.64 -2.58
CA GLU A 53 32.26 -0.01 -3.39
C GLU A 53 31.55 1.15 -2.68
N LEU A 54 31.89 1.43 -1.41
CA LEU A 54 31.18 2.42 -0.60
C LEU A 54 31.09 3.81 -1.24
N PRO A 55 32.13 4.37 -1.91
CA PRO A 55 32.02 5.65 -2.60
C PRO A 55 30.99 5.63 -3.73
N ALA A 56 31.03 4.59 -4.57
CA ALA A 56 30.08 4.42 -5.68
C ALA A 56 28.64 4.23 -5.17
N CYS A 57 28.47 3.45 -4.10
CA CYS A 57 27.18 3.28 -3.44
C CYS A 57 26.61 4.62 -2.94
N LYS A 58 27.42 5.42 -2.23
CA LYS A 58 27.00 6.75 -1.76
C LYS A 58 26.58 7.65 -2.93
N ALA A 59 27.32 7.62 -4.04
CA ALA A 59 26.99 8.41 -5.22
C ALA A 59 25.65 7.98 -5.84
N VAL A 60 25.40 6.67 -5.97
CA VAL A 60 24.15 6.10 -6.49
C VAL A 60 22.97 6.39 -5.56
N LEU A 61 23.12 6.20 -4.25
CA LEU A 61 22.08 6.53 -3.27
C LEU A 61 21.77 8.02 -3.26
N SER A 62 22.78 8.88 -3.39
CA SER A 62 22.59 10.33 -3.50
C SER A 62 21.80 10.71 -4.75
N LEU A 63 22.10 10.11 -5.90
CA LEU A 63 21.31 10.31 -7.12
C LEU A 63 19.87 9.81 -6.95
N GLY A 64 19.70 8.59 -6.44
CA GLY A 64 18.39 8.02 -6.14
C GLY A 64 17.58 8.94 -5.23
N MET A 65 18.20 9.47 -4.18
CA MET A 65 17.57 10.44 -3.28
C MET A 65 17.08 11.70 -3.99
N GLN A 66 17.87 12.25 -4.91
CA GLN A 66 17.46 13.42 -5.70
C GLN A 66 16.30 13.09 -6.63
N LEU A 67 16.41 12.00 -7.41
CA LEU A 67 15.35 11.55 -8.32
C LEU A 67 14.04 11.31 -7.57
N MET A 68 14.10 10.58 -6.45
CA MET A 68 12.91 10.21 -5.67
C MET A 68 12.34 11.39 -4.86
N SER A 69 13.12 12.45 -4.65
CA SER A 69 12.62 13.67 -3.98
C SER A 69 11.88 14.60 -4.93
N THR A 70 12.09 14.47 -6.24
CA THR A 70 11.40 15.29 -7.26
C THR A 70 10.05 14.69 -7.63
N GLU A 71 8.99 15.19 -7.02
CA GLU A 71 7.62 14.67 -7.17
C GLU A 71 7.15 14.55 -8.63
N SER A 72 7.44 15.55 -9.48
CA SER A 72 7.05 15.54 -10.89
C SER A 72 7.65 14.36 -11.66
N LEU A 73 8.88 13.94 -11.31
CA LEU A 73 9.55 12.79 -11.92
C LEU A 73 8.97 11.47 -11.37
N VAL A 74 8.80 11.35 -10.06
CA VAL A 74 8.30 10.12 -9.43
C VAL A 74 6.85 9.83 -9.81
N ARG A 75 5.99 10.85 -9.94
CA ARG A 75 4.61 10.70 -10.41
C ARG A 75 4.50 10.20 -11.85
N ARG A 76 5.59 10.25 -12.63
CA ARG A 76 5.64 9.76 -14.01
C ARG A 76 6.09 8.31 -14.13
N LEU A 77 6.57 7.70 -13.04
CA LEU A 77 6.91 6.28 -13.02
C LEU A 77 5.69 5.43 -13.31
N ASP A 78 5.84 4.47 -14.23
CA ASP A 78 4.86 3.40 -14.39
C ASP A 78 4.90 2.42 -13.20
N VAL A 79 3.86 1.59 -13.11
CA VAL A 79 3.70 0.62 -12.03
C VAL A 79 4.83 -0.43 -12.00
N ASN A 80 5.42 -0.78 -13.15
CA ASN A 80 6.45 -1.81 -13.23
C ASN A 80 7.79 -1.27 -12.72
N ALA A 81 8.19 -0.07 -13.15
CA ALA A 81 9.37 0.62 -12.64
C ALA A 81 9.27 0.86 -11.12
N LEU A 82 8.08 1.24 -10.64
CA LEU A 82 7.81 1.37 -9.20
C LEU A 82 8.00 0.03 -8.47
N LYS A 83 7.37 -1.05 -8.95
CA LYS A 83 7.53 -2.39 -8.37
C LYS A 83 8.99 -2.84 -8.34
N LEU A 84 9.73 -2.63 -9.42
CA LEU A 84 11.14 -2.99 -9.52
C LEU A 84 11.98 -2.27 -8.46
N LEU A 85 11.84 -0.95 -8.35
CA LEU A 85 12.55 -0.17 -7.33
C LEU A 85 12.16 -0.58 -5.91
N LEU A 86 10.87 -0.82 -5.66
CA LEU A 86 10.39 -1.29 -4.35
C LEU A 86 11.06 -2.62 -3.97
N ILE A 87 11.10 -3.60 -4.89
CA ILE A 87 11.76 -4.89 -4.65
C ILE A 87 13.23 -4.69 -4.29
N GLU A 88 13.98 -3.93 -5.09
CA GLU A 88 15.41 -3.76 -4.85
C GLU A 88 15.69 -3.04 -3.53
N LEU A 89 14.91 -2.00 -3.20
CA LEU A 89 15.03 -1.30 -1.94
C LEU A 89 14.68 -2.19 -0.74
N LEU A 90 13.64 -3.04 -0.84
CA LEU A 90 13.29 -4.00 0.21
C LEU A 90 14.42 -5.00 0.44
N HIS A 91 14.97 -5.58 -0.64
CA HIS A 91 16.10 -6.50 -0.52
C HIS A 91 17.33 -5.83 0.09
N ARG A 92 17.64 -4.57 -0.29
CA ARG A 92 18.77 -3.85 0.30
C ARG A 92 18.54 -3.49 1.77
N LEU A 93 17.32 -3.14 2.17
CA LEU A 93 16.98 -2.82 3.56
C LEU A 93 17.12 -4.00 4.51
N LEU A 94 17.00 -5.22 3.99
CA LEU A 94 17.13 -6.47 4.74
C LEU A 94 18.46 -7.17 4.48
N ASP A 95 19.40 -6.52 3.79
CA ASP A 95 20.65 -7.16 3.39
C ASP A 95 21.62 -7.29 4.57
N PRO A 96 21.94 -8.52 5.02
CA PRO A 96 22.87 -8.72 6.14
C PRO A 96 24.30 -8.30 5.79
N SER A 97 24.66 -8.23 4.49
CA SER A 97 26.00 -7.83 4.05
C SER A 97 26.33 -6.37 4.38
N LEU A 98 25.31 -5.54 4.70
CA LEU A 98 25.53 -4.17 5.16
C LEU A 98 26.39 -4.09 6.43
N ALA A 99 26.38 -5.13 7.27
CA ALA A 99 27.23 -5.19 8.46
C ALA A 99 28.73 -5.16 8.12
N ALA A 100 29.12 -5.59 6.92
CA ALA A 100 30.52 -5.61 6.47
C ALA A 100 31.12 -4.20 6.27
N PHE A 101 30.31 -3.15 6.24
CA PHE A 101 30.75 -1.76 6.04
C PHE A 101 31.14 -1.06 7.35
N GLY A 102 31.10 -1.76 8.48
CA GLY A 102 31.28 -1.22 9.82
C GLY A 102 30.01 -0.55 10.35
N ALA A 103 29.85 -0.53 11.68
CA ALA A 103 28.61 -0.14 12.35
C ALA A 103 28.09 1.25 11.90
N THR A 104 28.97 2.25 11.86
CA THR A 104 28.60 3.63 11.49
C THR A 104 28.14 3.73 10.03
N SER A 105 28.91 3.18 9.08
CA SER A 105 28.55 3.24 7.66
C SER A 105 27.30 2.42 7.37
N ALA A 106 27.18 1.22 7.95
CA ALA A 106 26.00 0.36 7.82
C ALA A 106 24.73 1.09 8.27
N GLN A 107 24.79 1.76 9.42
CA GLN A 107 23.67 2.55 9.94
C GLN A 107 23.30 3.69 9.01
N HIS A 108 24.28 4.45 8.50
CA HIS A 108 24.02 5.53 7.54
C HIS A 108 23.43 5.02 6.22
N LEU A 109 23.91 3.89 5.71
CA LEU A 109 23.37 3.26 4.49
C LEU A 109 21.93 2.81 4.69
N LEU A 110 21.63 2.10 5.78
CA LEU A 110 20.27 1.70 6.15
C LEU A 110 19.34 2.90 6.29
N GLN A 111 19.78 3.97 6.96
CA GLN A 111 19.01 5.19 7.10
C GLN A 111 18.72 5.82 5.73
N THR A 112 19.72 5.89 4.85
CA THR A 112 19.59 6.47 3.50
C THR A 112 18.63 5.64 2.65
N LEU A 113 18.76 4.31 2.65
CA LEU A 113 17.84 3.40 1.94
C LEU A 113 16.40 3.54 2.46
N ASN A 114 16.22 3.70 3.76
CA ASN A 114 14.90 3.86 4.36
C ASN A 114 14.27 5.20 3.96
N VAL A 115 15.04 6.29 4.00
CA VAL A 115 14.57 7.60 3.52
C VAL A 115 14.25 7.55 2.03
N LEU A 116 15.06 6.87 1.22
CA LEU A 116 14.83 6.69 -0.21
C LEU A 116 13.51 5.95 -0.49
N MET A 117 13.26 4.85 0.23
CA MET A 117 11.99 4.11 0.19
C MET A 117 10.80 5.02 0.56
N LEU A 118 10.95 5.81 1.63
CA LEU A 118 9.89 6.74 2.06
C LEU A 118 9.62 7.82 1.02
N LYS A 119 10.66 8.39 0.38
CA LYS A 119 10.51 9.38 -0.67
C LYS A 119 9.82 8.82 -1.91
N LEU A 120 10.21 7.62 -2.34
CA LEU A 120 9.54 6.91 -3.43
C LEU A 120 8.05 6.72 -3.12
N LEU A 121 7.70 6.20 -1.94
CA LEU A 121 6.31 5.97 -1.55
C LEU A 121 5.50 7.27 -1.37
N GLN A 122 6.14 8.34 -0.87
CA GLN A 122 5.51 9.65 -0.65
C GLN A 122 5.18 10.34 -1.97
N ASN A 123 6.09 10.27 -2.95
CA ASN A 123 6.01 11.04 -4.18
C ASN A 123 5.41 10.24 -5.36
N ALA A 124 5.35 8.91 -5.26
CA ALA A 124 4.64 8.09 -6.24
C ALA A 124 3.13 8.33 -6.16
N LYS A 125 2.43 7.98 -7.25
CA LYS A 125 0.97 7.92 -7.23
C LYS A 125 0.53 6.91 -6.17
N ARG A 126 -0.25 7.36 -5.19
CA ARG A 126 -0.54 6.60 -3.96
C ARG A 126 -1.35 5.33 -4.21
N ASP A 127 -2.28 5.38 -5.15
CA ASP A 127 -3.03 4.23 -5.67
C ASP A 127 -2.08 3.19 -6.27
N TRP A 128 -1.12 3.61 -7.09
CA TRP A 128 -0.13 2.72 -7.71
C TRP A 128 0.85 2.14 -6.70
N ALA A 129 1.33 2.95 -5.75
CA ALA A 129 2.22 2.50 -4.69
C ALA A 129 1.53 1.47 -3.79
N LEU A 130 0.27 1.71 -3.40
CA LEU A 130 -0.48 0.75 -2.60
C LEU A 130 -0.73 -0.54 -3.38
N ALA A 131 -1.19 -0.44 -4.63
CA ALA A 131 -1.42 -1.60 -5.47
C ALA A 131 -0.14 -2.42 -5.67
N ALA A 132 0.99 -1.76 -5.93
CA ALA A 132 2.29 -2.41 -6.05
C ALA A 132 2.70 -3.14 -4.77
N LEU A 133 2.55 -2.52 -3.59
CA LEU A 133 2.87 -3.15 -2.31
C LEU A 133 1.98 -4.37 -2.02
N LEU A 134 0.68 -4.30 -2.33
CA LEU A 134 -0.25 -5.40 -2.14
C LEU A 134 0.03 -6.56 -3.10
N ASP A 135 0.32 -6.27 -4.37
CA ASP A 135 0.70 -7.28 -5.36
C ASP A 135 2.01 -7.99 -4.93
N LEU A 136 3.01 -7.23 -4.46
CA LEU A 136 4.27 -7.79 -3.95
C LEU A 136 4.06 -8.66 -2.71
N LEU A 137 3.17 -8.24 -1.81
CA LEU A 137 2.81 -9.01 -0.63
C LEU A 137 2.13 -10.33 -1.03
N GLY A 138 1.19 -10.30 -1.97
CA GLY A 138 0.49 -11.49 -2.45
C GLY A 138 1.42 -12.50 -3.10
N ALA A 139 2.37 -12.03 -3.89
CA ALA A 139 3.39 -12.87 -4.53
C ALA A 139 4.39 -13.51 -3.54
N ARG A 140 4.40 -13.10 -2.27
CA ARG A 140 5.40 -13.52 -1.26
C ARG A 140 4.79 -14.10 0.00
N ALA A 141 3.49 -13.90 0.24
CA ALA A 141 2.83 -14.28 1.48
C ALA A 141 2.83 -15.79 1.75
N ALA A 142 2.96 -16.61 0.71
CA ALA A 142 3.05 -18.06 0.82
C ALA A 142 4.48 -18.57 1.11
N ASP A 143 5.50 -17.75 0.87
CA ASP A 143 6.91 -18.14 1.01
C ASP A 143 7.43 -17.70 2.39
N GLU A 144 7.64 -18.68 3.28
CA GLU A 144 8.19 -18.43 4.63
C GLU A 144 9.60 -17.83 4.60
N ALA A 145 10.40 -18.08 3.56
CA ALA A 145 11.71 -17.43 3.42
C ALA A 145 11.57 -15.91 3.19
N GLN A 146 10.40 -15.44 2.77
CA GLN A 146 10.09 -14.03 2.52
C GLN A 146 9.42 -13.35 3.72
N ARG A 147 9.35 -13.99 4.88
CA ARG A 147 8.64 -13.47 6.06
C ARG A 147 9.09 -12.07 6.48
N GLU A 148 10.38 -11.78 6.46
CA GLU A 148 10.92 -10.46 6.80
C GLU A 148 10.53 -9.40 5.75
N VAL A 149 10.57 -9.77 4.47
CA VAL A 149 10.11 -8.93 3.35
C VAL A 149 8.62 -8.61 3.49
N CYS A 150 7.79 -9.63 3.76
CA CYS A 150 6.37 -9.46 4.06
C CYS A 150 6.14 -8.53 5.25
N GLY A 151 6.90 -8.70 6.34
CA GLY A 151 6.83 -7.81 7.51
C GLY A 151 7.17 -6.36 7.18
N LEU A 152 8.13 -6.11 6.28
CA LEU A 152 8.46 -4.77 5.82
C LEU A 152 7.39 -4.19 4.88
N LEU A 153 6.89 -4.98 3.92
CA LEU A 153 5.79 -4.62 3.03
C LEU A 153 4.54 -4.19 3.81
N ILE A 154 4.17 -4.93 4.85
CA ILE A 154 3.00 -4.63 5.68
C ILE A 154 3.18 -3.31 6.44
N ARG A 155 4.40 -3.03 6.93
CA ARG A 155 4.72 -1.72 7.53
C ARG A 155 4.61 -0.59 6.51
N CYS A 156 5.04 -0.81 5.26
CA CYS A 156 4.87 0.16 4.18
C CYS A 156 3.40 0.40 3.85
N VAL A 157 2.59 -0.67 3.71
CA VAL A 157 1.14 -0.57 3.49
C VAL A 157 0.46 0.20 4.63
N GLY A 158 0.77 -0.13 5.88
CA GLY A 158 0.20 0.55 7.05
C GLY A 158 0.57 2.04 7.12
N LYS A 159 1.80 2.41 6.76
CA LYS A 159 2.20 3.82 6.65
C LYS A 159 1.47 4.53 5.53
N LEU A 160 1.36 3.89 4.37
CA LEU A 160 0.71 4.48 3.20
C LEU A 160 -0.78 4.69 3.46
N ASN A 161 -1.48 3.69 4.03
CA ASN A 161 -2.89 3.77 4.42
C ASN A 161 -3.21 5.01 5.28
N LYS A 162 -2.36 5.34 6.25
CA LYS A 162 -2.53 6.54 7.08
C LYS A 162 -2.53 7.85 6.27
N THR A 163 -1.75 7.88 5.19
CA THR A 163 -1.63 9.06 4.32
C THR A 163 -2.61 9.06 3.13
N LEU A 164 -3.38 7.97 2.93
CA LEU A 164 -4.38 7.89 1.86
C LEU A 164 -5.57 8.80 2.13
N VAL A 165 -5.93 9.00 3.40
CA VAL A 165 -7.02 9.89 3.80
C VAL A 165 -6.77 11.31 3.31
N GLU A 166 -5.53 11.79 3.42
CA GLU A 166 -5.09 13.10 2.93
C GLU A 166 -5.06 13.18 1.39
N ALA A 167 -5.10 12.04 0.70
CA ALA A 167 -5.00 11.92 -0.75
C ALA A 167 -6.33 11.63 -1.46
N ALA A 168 -7.41 11.50 -0.68
CA ALA A 168 -8.75 11.09 -1.11
C ALA A 168 -9.20 11.61 -2.48
N PRO A 169 -9.07 12.92 -2.82
CA PRO A 169 -9.65 13.47 -4.05
C PRO A 169 -8.98 12.99 -5.35
N HIS A 170 -7.77 12.42 -5.28
CA HIS A 170 -7.00 12.01 -6.47
C HIS A 170 -6.73 10.51 -6.55
N LEU A 171 -7.37 9.72 -5.69
CA LEU A 171 -7.20 8.27 -5.66
C LEU A 171 -8.11 7.59 -6.69
N ASP A 172 -7.52 6.71 -7.50
CA ASP A 172 -8.27 5.69 -8.23
C ASP A 172 -8.62 4.53 -7.29
N LEU A 173 -9.80 4.62 -6.68
CA LEU A 173 -10.29 3.60 -5.76
C LEU A 173 -10.48 2.24 -6.45
N ALA A 174 -10.80 2.20 -7.74
CA ALA A 174 -11.05 0.95 -8.46
C ALA A 174 -9.76 0.12 -8.59
N SER A 175 -8.64 0.78 -8.92
CA SER A 175 -7.32 0.15 -8.96
C SER A 175 -6.93 -0.45 -7.61
N VAL A 176 -7.16 0.29 -6.51
CA VAL A 176 -6.84 -0.18 -5.15
C VAL A 176 -7.72 -1.36 -4.74
N VAL A 177 -9.03 -1.28 -4.99
CA VAL A 177 -9.96 -2.39 -4.69
C VAL A 177 -9.54 -3.65 -5.46
N GLY A 178 -9.23 -3.52 -6.75
CA GLY A 178 -8.76 -4.65 -7.56
C GLY A 178 -7.46 -5.26 -7.02
N ALA A 179 -6.53 -4.46 -6.47
CA ALA A 179 -5.31 -4.97 -5.84
C ALA A 179 -5.60 -5.75 -4.55
N ILE A 180 -6.56 -5.28 -3.74
CA ILE A 180 -7.00 -6.00 -2.54
C ILE A 180 -7.62 -7.35 -2.91
N GLU A 181 -8.49 -7.38 -3.93
CA GLU A 181 -9.13 -8.62 -4.40
C GLU A 181 -8.11 -9.63 -4.91
N ARG A 182 -7.08 -9.18 -5.67
CA ARG A 182 -5.98 -10.06 -6.11
C ARG A 182 -5.21 -10.65 -4.93
N LEU A 183 -4.88 -9.83 -3.92
CA LEU A 183 -4.20 -10.30 -2.71
C LEU A 183 -5.05 -11.35 -1.98
N GLN A 184 -6.36 -11.13 -1.88
CA GLN A 184 -7.26 -12.09 -1.24
C GLN A 184 -7.34 -13.42 -1.99
N ALA A 185 -7.43 -13.37 -3.33
CA ALA A 185 -7.40 -14.57 -4.16
C ALA A 185 -6.09 -15.35 -3.95
N ALA A 186 -4.94 -14.67 -3.93
CA ALA A 186 -3.65 -15.29 -3.68
C ALA A 186 -3.55 -15.96 -2.28
N LEU A 187 -4.10 -15.31 -1.25
CA LEU A 187 -4.13 -15.88 0.10
C LEU A 187 -5.09 -17.08 0.22
N ALA A 188 -6.25 -17.02 -0.43
CA ALA A 188 -7.20 -18.12 -0.44
C ALA A 188 -6.60 -19.37 -1.10
N GLU A 189 -5.86 -19.18 -2.20
CA GLU A 189 -5.14 -20.28 -2.87
C GLU A 189 -4.06 -20.87 -1.95
N SER A 190 -3.24 -20.01 -1.34
CA SER A 190 -2.19 -20.44 -0.41
C SER A 190 -2.73 -21.21 0.81
N GLN A 191 -3.94 -20.88 1.28
CA GLN A 191 -4.60 -21.58 2.38
C GLN A 191 -5.15 -22.95 1.98
N ARG A 192 -5.60 -23.11 0.73
CA ARG A 192 -6.05 -24.40 0.20
C ARG A 192 -4.89 -25.37 0.07
N ASP A 193 -3.74 -24.88 -0.39
CA ASP A 193 -2.51 -25.68 -0.50
C ASP A 193 -1.99 -26.13 0.88
N ALA A 194 -2.09 -25.26 1.90
CA ALA A 194 -1.67 -25.58 3.27
C ALA A 194 -2.58 -26.58 4.00
N ALA A 195 -3.86 -26.67 3.63
CA ALA A 195 -4.80 -27.64 4.19
C ALA A 195 -4.43 -29.12 3.90
N GLY A 196 -3.41 -29.35 3.07
CA GLY A 196 -2.78 -30.65 2.82
C GLY A 196 -1.79 -31.14 3.89
N GLY A 197 -1.45 -30.36 4.93
CA GLY A 197 -0.72 -30.90 6.10
C GLY A 197 0.33 -30.04 6.82
N GLY A 198 0.23 -28.72 6.86
CA GLY A 198 1.19 -27.88 7.62
C GLY A 198 0.57 -26.65 8.28
N GLU A 199 1.20 -26.13 9.34
CA GLU A 199 0.89 -24.81 9.90
C GLU A 199 0.88 -23.78 8.77
N GLY A 200 -0.23 -23.05 8.64
CA GLY A 200 -0.39 -22.06 7.57
C GLY A 200 0.71 -20.98 7.64
N PRO A 201 1.16 -20.45 6.49
CA PRO A 201 2.27 -19.51 6.47
C PRO A 201 1.95 -18.27 7.30
N VAL A 202 2.87 -17.85 8.17
CA VAL A 202 2.74 -16.67 9.02
C VAL A 202 2.67 -15.38 8.19
N GLY A 203 3.24 -15.43 6.97
CA GLY A 203 3.02 -14.42 5.94
C GLY A 203 1.53 -14.20 5.62
N ALA A 204 0.72 -15.26 5.57
CA ALA A 204 -0.69 -15.18 5.21
C ALA A 204 -1.57 -14.57 6.31
N SER A 205 -1.36 -14.91 7.57
CA SER A 205 -2.06 -14.29 8.70
C SER A 205 -1.79 -12.79 8.78
N THR A 206 -0.54 -12.39 8.55
CA THR A 206 -0.15 -10.98 8.58
C THR A 206 -0.65 -10.21 7.35
N ALA A 207 -0.65 -10.85 6.17
CA ALA A 207 -1.23 -10.27 4.95
C ALA A 207 -2.75 -10.08 5.05
N ALA A 208 -3.47 -10.97 5.74
CA ALA A 208 -4.90 -10.82 6.01
C ALA A 208 -5.18 -9.54 6.84
N LYS A 209 -4.34 -9.24 7.84
CA LYS A 209 -4.45 -7.98 8.61
C LYS A 209 -4.20 -6.75 7.73
N ALA A 210 -3.27 -6.82 6.78
CA ALA A 210 -3.02 -5.73 5.83
C ALA A 210 -4.23 -5.46 4.93
N ILE A 211 -4.90 -6.53 4.45
CA ILE A 211 -6.16 -6.42 3.69
C ILE A 211 -7.23 -5.72 4.52
N GLU A 212 -7.44 -6.16 5.75
CA GLU A 212 -8.48 -5.59 6.62
C GLU A 212 -8.23 -4.10 6.88
N ALA A 213 -6.99 -3.74 7.19
CA ALA A 213 -6.60 -2.33 7.40
C ALA A 213 -6.80 -1.47 6.13
N SER A 214 -6.44 -1.99 4.95
CA SER A 214 -6.64 -1.27 3.69
C SER A 214 -8.13 -1.14 3.35
N ARG A 215 -8.95 -2.17 3.59
CA ARG A 215 -10.40 -2.11 3.40
C ARG A 215 -11.06 -1.08 4.31
N GLU A 216 -10.66 -1.05 5.57
CA GLU A 216 -11.21 -0.08 6.53
C GLU A 216 -10.87 1.36 6.12
N THR A 217 -9.65 1.59 5.66
CA THR A 217 -9.21 2.88 5.12
C THR A 217 -10.05 3.27 3.89
N LEU A 218 -10.31 2.35 2.97
CA LEU A 218 -11.16 2.59 1.80
C LEU A 218 -12.62 2.88 2.17
N ARG A 219 -13.17 2.19 3.18
CA ARG A 219 -14.53 2.48 3.68
C ARG A 219 -14.62 3.89 4.23
N ALA A 220 -13.67 4.30 5.07
CA ALA A 220 -13.60 5.65 5.61
C ALA A 220 -13.52 6.72 4.49
N LEU A 221 -12.71 6.46 3.46
CA LEU A 221 -12.60 7.32 2.28
C LEU A 221 -13.92 7.40 1.48
N SER A 222 -14.60 6.27 1.29
CA SER A 222 -15.88 6.23 0.57
C SER A 222 -17.00 6.97 1.29
N LEU A 223 -17.06 6.86 2.61
CA LEU A 223 -18.01 7.58 3.46
C LEU A 223 -17.73 9.09 3.43
N SER A 224 -16.45 9.49 3.57
CA SER A 224 -16.05 10.89 3.46
C SER A 224 -16.44 11.52 2.12
N ARG A 225 -16.28 10.77 1.01
CA ARG A 225 -16.64 11.25 -0.33
C ARG A 225 -18.16 11.35 -0.53
N ALA A 226 -18.92 10.44 0.09
CA ALA A 226 -20.38 10.51 0.10
C ALA A 226 -20.89 11.73 0.91
N ASP A 227 -20.28 12.01 2.06
CA ASP A 227 -20.62 13.18 2.89
C ASP A 227 -20.29 14.50 2.18
N GLU A 228 -19.18 14.57 1.45
CA GLU A 228 -18.80 15.75 0.66
C GLU A 228 -19.79 16.02 -0.49
N LEU A 229 -20.24 14.98 -1.20
CA LEU A 229 -21.29 15.07 -2.20
C LEU A 229 -22.63 15.49 -1.61
N LEU A 230 -23.01 14.97 -0.43
CA LEU A 230 -24.22 15.38 0.29
C LEU A 230 -24.16 16.84 0.75
N LEU A 231 -22.98 17.33 1.16
CA LEU A 231 -22.75 18.73 1.51
C LEU A 231 -22.84 19.66 0.28
N MET A 232 -22.32 19.23 -0.87
CA MET A 232 -22.49 19.97 -2.14
C MET A 232 -23.95 20.03 -2.56
N LEU A 233 -24.68 18.92 -2.51
CA LEU A 233 -26.11 18.87 -2.81
C LEU A 233 -26.95 19.74 -1.85
N ARG A 234 -26.56 19.85 -0.58
CA ARG A 234 -27.19 20.79 0.37
C ARG A 234 -26.90 22.26 0.09
N LYS A 235 -25.73 22.58 -0.48
CA LYS A 235 -25.37 23.96 -0.86
C LYS A 235 -26.02 24.42 -2.16
N GLU A 236 -26.35 23.50 -3.06
CA GLU A 236 -27.07 23.80 -4.31
C GLU A 236 -28.60 23.82 -4.15
N ALA A 237 -29.14 23.44 -2.98
CA ALA A 237 -30.57 23.62 -2.70
C ALA A 237 -30.89 25.12 -2.62
N PRO A 238 -31.74 25.68 -3.51
CA PRO A 238 -32.14 27.08 -3.42
C PRO A 238 -32.86 27.29 -2.10
N LEU A 239 -32.41 28.27 -1.31
CA LEU A 239 -33.17 28.76 -0.16
C LEU A 239 -34.58 29.11 -0.66
N PRO A 240 -35.66 28.60 -0.03
CA PRO A 240 -36.99 29.03 -0.39
C PRO A 240 -37.05 30.54 -0.13
N GLN A 241 -37.20 31.32 -1.20
CA GLN A 241 -37.44 32.74 -1.07
C GLN A 241 -38.69 32.89 -0.20
N GLY A 242 -38.48 33.41 1.01
CA GLY A 242 -39.53 33.67 1.98
C GLY A 242 -40.56 34.60 1.36
N GLY A 243 -41.65 34.01 0.88
CA GLY A 243 -42.85 34.74 0.48
C GLY A 243 -43.38 35.51 1.68
N SER A 244 -43.16 36.81 1.65
CA SER A 244 -43.79 37.78 2.51
C SER A 244 -45.31 37.59 2.51
N ARG A 245 -45.91 37.27 3.66
CA ARG A 245 -47.32 37.53 3.93
C ARG A 245 -47.52 38.00 5.38
N HIS A 246 -47.95 39.25 5.46
CA HIS A 246 -48.70 39.86 6.56
C HIS A 246 -49.99 39.10 6.91
N SER A 247 -50.53 39.43 8.10
CA SER A 247 -51.75 38.94 8.77
C SER A 247 -51.47 37.78 9.74
N GLY A 248 -51.79 37.80 11.02
CA GLY A 248 -52.75 38.61 11.77
C GLY A 248 -53.53 37.69 12.72
N ARG A 249 -53.46 37.98 14.03
CA ARG A 249 -54.56 37.82 15.02
C ARG A 249 -54.98 36.40 15.49
N SER A 250 -54.60 36.13 16.75
CA SER A 250 -55.45 35.69 17.88
C SER A 250 -56.01 34.26 18.02
N SER A 251 -55.71 33.70 19.21
CA SER A 251 -56.60 33.00 20.17
C SER A 251 -56.92 31.50 20.03
N SER A 252 -56.44 30.77 21.05
CA SER A 252 -57.12 29.75 21.88
C SER A 252 -57.97 28.65 21.23
N ARG A 253 -57.68 27.37 21.56
CA ARG A 253 -58.53 26.52 22.44
C ARG A 253 -57.91 25.13 22.66
N SER A 254 -58.12 24.64 23.88
CA SER A 254 -57.86 23.31 24.44
C SER A 254 -58.66 22.19 23.76
N GLN A 255 -58.13 20.95 23.78
CA GLN A 255 -58.77 19.76 24.38
C GLN A 255 -58.00 18.45 24.07
N THR A 256 -57.59 17.75 25.13
CA THR A 256 -57.48 16.27 25.22
C THR A 256 -58.90 15.71 25.48
N PRO A 257 -59.24 14.41 25.24
CA PRO A 257 -58.77 13.30 26.10
C PRO A 257 -58.66 11.87 25.48
N SER A 258 -57.73 11.10 26.07
CA SER A 258 -57.84 9.73 26.61
C SER A 258 -58.29 8.48 25.81
N ARG A 259 -57.55 7.39 26.13
CA ARG A 259 -57.92 5.96 26.36
C ARG A 259 -57.56 4.90 25.30
N SER A 260 -56.59 4.07 25.68
CA SER A 260 -56.28 2.66 25.30
C SER A 260 -57.39 1.67 25.76
N PRO A 261 -57.21 0.31 25.81
CA PRO A 261 -56.27 -0.64 25.17
C PRO A 261 -56.95 -1.94 24.62
N ALA A 262 -56.20 -2.86 23.99
CA ALA A 262 -56.41 -4.33 23.97
C ALA A 262 -55.21 -4.98 23.25
N ASP A 263 -54.32 -5.74 23.89
CA ASP A 263 -54.40 -7.17 24.29
C ASP A 263 -54.47 -8.18 23.13
N GLY A 264 -53.52 -9.13 23.14
CA GLY A 264 -53.69 -10.45 22.51
C GLY A 264 -52.47 -11.04 21.77
N PRO A 265 -51.75 -12.01 22.37
CA PRO A 265 -50.60 -12.72 21.78
C PRO A 265 -50.96 -14.14 21.28
N THR A 266 -50.17 -14.70 20.35
CA THR A 266 -50.08 -16.15 20.05
C THR A 266 -48.62 -16.45 19.61
N SER A 267 -47.82 -17.21 20.36
CA SER A 267 -47.78 -18.69 20.48
C SER A 267 -47.35 -19.35 19.16
N SER A 268 -46.09 -19.79 18.98
CA SER A 268 -45.55 -21.15 19.23
C SER A 268 -45.19 -21.77 17.85
N GLY A 269 -44.14 -22.54 17.60
CA GLY A 269 -43.06 -23.15 18.38
C GLY A 269 -42.23 -24.08 17.46
N ILE A 270 -41.34 -24.87 18.08
CA ILE A 270 -40.79 -26.17 17.61
C ILE A 270 -39.69 -26.06 16.53
N ALA A 271 -38.39 -26.23 16.83
CA ALA A 271 -37.60 -27.36 17.37
C ALA A 271 -37.00 -28.32 16.31
N THR A 272 -35.66 -28.44 16.38
CA THR A 272 -34.80 -29.64 16.23
C THR A 272 -34.77 -30.47 14.94
N SER A 273 -33.55 -30.70 14.41
CA SER A 273 -32.90 -32.02 14.14
C SER A 273 -31.59 -31.77 13.36
N ARG A 274 -30.37 -31.89 13.92
CA ARG A 274 -29.51 -33.09 14.06
C ARG A 274 -29.72 -34.18 12.98
N THR A 275 -28.72 -34.34 12.11
CA THR A 275 -28.35 -35.66 11.56
C THR A 275 -26.84 -35.77 11.37
N ARG A 276 -26.29 -36.86 11.92
CA ARG A 276 -24.93 -37.40 11.81
C ARG A 276 -24.93 -38.49 10.73
N ALA A 277 -23.85 -38.59 9.96
CA ALA A 277 -23.29 -39.84 9.37
C ALA A 277 -21.92 -39.45 8.78
N SER A 278 -20.72 -39.96 9.11
CA SER A 278 -20.16 -41.32 9.35
C SER A 278 -20.18 -42.27 8.15
N ALA A 279 -19.02 -42.42 7.48
CA ALA A 279 -18.45 -43.66 6.92
C ALA A 279 -16.98 -43.39 6.50
N ARG A 280 -15.96 -43.96 7.19
CA ARG A 280 -15.18 -45.19 6.87
C ARG A 280 -14.34 -45.08 5.58
N ARG A 281 -13.01 -44.87 5.69
CA ARG A 281 -11.89 -45.86 5.76
C ARG A 281 -11.75 -46.76 4.53
N HIS A 282 -10.60 -46.68 3.85
CA HIS A 282 -9.80 -47.84 3.45
C HIS A 282 -8.32 -47.45 3.23
N SER A 283 -7.43 -48.18 3.91
CA SER A 283 -5.99 -48.27 3.66
C SER A 283 -5.68 -49.07 2.40
N THR A 284 -4.51 -48.83 1.81
CA THR A 284 -3.50 -49.79 1.24
C THR A 284 -2.41 -48.92 0.58
N GLU A 285 -1.19 -48.77 1.09
CA GLU A 285 -0.05 -49.69 1.21
C GLU A 285 0.62 -50.07 -0.13
N GLY A 286 1.89 -49.65 -0.30
CA GLY A 286 2.95 -50.43 -0.96
C GLY A 286 3.39 -50.07 -2.39
N ARG A 287 4.45 -49.26 -2.56
CA ARG A 287 5.85 -49.68 -2.83
C ARG A 287 6.73 -48.46 -3.13
#